data_AF-A0A7X7PS91-F1
#
_entry.id   AF-A0A7X7PS91-F1
#
_cell.length_a   1.000
_cell.length_b   1.000
_cell.length_c   1.000
_cell.angle_alpha   90.00
_cell.angle_beta   90.00
_cell.angle_gamma   90.00
#
_symmetry.space_group_name_H-M   'P 1'
#
loop_
_entity.id
_entity.type
_entity.pdbx_description
1 polymer ?
#
loop_
_entity_poly.entity_id
_entity_poly.type
_entity_poly.pdbx_seq_one_letter_code
_entity_poly.pdbx_strand_id
1 'polypeptide(L)'
;DVVRANLRAASSPAGAGEVFNIAGGSPHTVLGLCNLLCAITGSAAAPVFEEPRPGDILHSHADIGRASTILGFQPRVDLQEGLTRTVEWFAHHARRGHGGSA
;
A
#
# COMPACT_ATOMS: atom_id res chain seq x y z
N ASP A 1 2.61 -5.74 5.73
CA ASP A 1 1.67 -5.62 6.86
C ASP A 1 0.46 -6.51 6.78
N VAL A 2 -0.27 -6.50 5.65
CA VAL A 2 -1.45 -7.36 5.43
C VAL A 2 -1.21 -8.83 5.76
N VAL A 3 -0.11 -9.45 5.28
CA VAL A 3 0.21 -10.85 5.61
C VAL A 3 0.34 -11.07 7.11
N ARG A 4 1.01 -10.17 7.85
CA ARG A 4 1.13 -10.29 9.31
C ARG A 4 -0.21 -10.14 10.02
N ALA A 5 -1.09 -9.26 9.54
CA ALA A 5 -2.44 -9.12 10.07
C ALA A 5 -3.24 -10.41 9.86
N ASN A 6 -3.20 -11.00 8.67
CA ASN A 6 -3.89 -12.25 8.36
C ASN A 6 -3.37 -13.41 9.22
N LEU A 7 -2.05 -13.54 9.39
CA LEU A 7 -1.47 -14.56 10.26
C LEU A 7 -1.92 -14.38 11.72
N ARG A 8 -1.97 -13.14 12.23
CA ARG A 8 -2.47 -12.84 13.57
C ARG A 8 -3.95 -13.17 13.72
N ALA A 9 -4.76 -12.84 12.72
CA ALA A 9 -6.19 -13.17 12.71
C ALA A 9 -6.39 -14.69 12.71
N ALA A 10 -5.66 -15.42 11.85
CA ALA A 10 -5.77 -16.88 11.73
C ALA A 10 -5.40 -17.61 13.03
N SER A 11 -4.49 -17.06 13.84
CA SER A 11 -4.06 -17.65 15.10
C SER A 11 -4.74 -17.05 16.34
N SER A 12 -5.73 -16.17 16.18
CA SER A 12 -6.39 -15.49 17.31
C SER A 12 -7.80 -16.03 17.53
N PRO A 13 -8.05 -16.79 18.62
CA PRO A 13 -9.40 -17.19 19.00
C PRO A 13 -10.32 -15.98 19.21
N ALA A 14 -9.78 -14.88 19.75
CA ALA A 14 -10.51 -13.63 19.95
C ALA A 14 -10.84 -12.88 18.64
N GLY A 15 -10.18 -13.23 17.53
CA GLY A 15 -10.48 -12.70 16.21
C GLY A 15 -11.45 -13.54 15.39
N ALA A 16 -11.88 -14.71 15.87
CA ALA A 16 -12.78 -15.58 15.13
C ALA A 16 -14.18 -14.95 14.99
N GLY A 17 -14.68 -14.85 13.75
CA GLY A 17 -15.97 -14.24 13.44
C GLY A 17 -15.97 -12.71 13.40
N GLU A 18 -14.83 -12.08 13.70
CA GLU A 18 -14.69 -10.63 13.70
C GLU A 18 -14.27 -10.08 12.33
N VAL A 19 -14.61 -8.81 12.09
CA VAL A 19 -14.20 -8.08 10.89
C VAL A 19 -13.25 -6.95 11.28
N PHE A 20 -12.15 -6.83 10.54
CA PHE A 20 -11.06 -5.91 10.82
C PHE A 20 -10.67 -5.09 9.59
N ASN A 21 -10.51 -3.79 9.77
CA ASN A 21 -9.80 -2.95 8.81
C ASN A 21 -8.29 -3.09 9.01
N ILE A 22 -7.56 -3.25 7.91
CA ILE A 22 -6.09 -3.27 7.89
C ILE A 22 -5.59 -2.15 6.98
N ALA A 23 -4.92 -1.16 7.57
CA ALA A 23 -4.40 0.00 6.85
C ALA A 23 -3.10 0.52 7.48
N GLY A 24 -2.43 1.46 6.80
CA GLY A 24 -1.15 2.05 7.21
C GLY A 24 -1.24 3.07 8.37
N GLY A 25 -2.45 3.45 8.79
CA GLY A 25 -2.65 4.34 9.94
C GLY A 25 -2.52 5.85 9.65
N SER A 26 -2.22 6.25 8.41
CA SER A 26 -2.24 7.65 8.00
C SER A 26 -2.71 7.79 6.54
N PRO A 27 -3.52 8.80 6.21
CA PRO A 27 -3.95 9.05 4.84
C PRO A 27 -2.82 9.69 4.02
N HIS A 28 -2.81 9.40 2.72
CA HIS A 28 -1.89 10.00 1.75
C HIS A 28 -2.67 10.49 0.53
N THR A 29 -2.21 11.58 -0.09
CA THR A 29 -2.82 12.11 -1.31
C THR A 29 -2.24 11.42 -2.55
N VAL A 30 -3.01 11.37 -3.64
CA VAL A 30 -2.54 10.84 -4.93
C VAL A 30 -1.35 11.64 -5.46
N LEU A 31 -1.39 12.97 -5.33
CA LEU A 31 -0.27 13.83 -5.71
C LEU A 31 0.98 13.54 -4.86
N GLY A 32 0.83 13.34 -3.55
CA GLY A 32 1.93 12.97 -2.67
C GLY A 32 2.55 11.62 -3.04
N LEU A 33 1.71 10.64 -3.37
CA LEU A 33 2.14 9.33 -3.87
C LEU A 33 2.92 9.46 -5.19
N CYS A 34 2.41 10.26 -6.14
CA CYS A 34 3.08 10.51 -7.42
C CYS A 34 4.46 11.14 -7.22
N ASN A 35 4.55 12.20 -6.41
CA ASN A 35 5.82 12.87 -6.10
C ASN A 35 6.84 11.90 -5.46
N LEU A 36 6.37 11.06 -4.53
CA LEU A 36 7.23 10.07 -3.86
C LEU A 36 7.76 9.03 -4.84
N LEU A 37 6.92 8.55 -5.76
CA LEU A 37 7.34 7.64 -6.83
C LEU A 37 8.35 8.29 -7.78
N CYS A 38 8.15 9.56 -8.18
CA CYS A 38 9.13 10.29 -9.00
C CYS A 38 10.49 10.41 -8.27
N ALA A 39 10.47 10.73 -6.98
CA ALA A 39 11.69 10.81 -6.16
C ALA A 39 12.41 9.45 -6.06
N ILE A 40 11.68 8.36 -5.81
CA ILE A 40 12.26 7.01 -5.68
C ILE A 40 12.81 6.50 -7.02
N THR A 41 12.11 6.77 -8.13
CA THR A 41 12.47 6.26 -9.46
C THR A 41 13.46 7.15 -10.21
N GLY A 42 13.67 8.39 -9.77
CA GLY A 42 14.41 9.41 -10.52
C GLY A 42 13.67 9.92 -11.76
N SER A 43 12.36 9.64 -11.87
CA SER A 43 11.55 10.06 -13.01
C SER A 43 11.32 11.57 -12.99
N ALA A 44 11.44 12.19 -14.17
CA ALA A 44 11.09 13.60 -14.41
C ALA A 44 9.60 13.78 -14.81
N ALA A 45 8.77 12.74 -14.65
CA ALA A 45 7.36 12.81 -14.99
C ALA A 45 6.65 13.89 -14.15
N ALA A 46 5.89 14.75 -14.82
CA ALA A 46 5.04 15.75 -14.20
C ALA A 46 3.59 15.23 -14.14
N PRO A 47 2.88 15.40 -13.01
CA PRO A 47 1.47 15.03 -12.93
C PRO A 47 0.63 15.89 -13.88
N VAL A 48 -0.23 15.25 -14.66
CA VAL A 48 -1.26 15.89 -15.47
C VAL A 48 -2.59 15.75 -14.73
N PHE A 49 -3.27 16.87 -14.51
CA PHE A 49 -4.57 16.89 -13.84
C PHE A 49 -5.66 16.78 -14.90
N GLU A 50 -6.56 15.82 -14.70
CA GLU A 50 -7.71 15.56 -15.54
C GLU A 50 -8.99 15.60 -14.69
N GLU A 51 -10.14 15.54 -15.35
CA GLU A 51 -11.43 15.48 -14.68
C GLU A 51 -11.52 14.27 -13.72
N PRO A 52 -12.18 14.42 -12.55
CA PRO A 52 -12.40 13.30 -11.64
C PRO A 52 -13.09 12.13 -12.33
N ARG A 53 -12.61 10.91 -12.05
CA ARG A 53 -13.22 9.72 -12.65
C ARG A 53 -14.54 9.42 -11.95
N PRO A 54 -15.64 9.19 -12.69
CA PRO A 54 -16.92 8.81 -12.08
C PRO A 54 -16.76 7.56 -11.22
N GLY A 55 -17.18 7.65 -9.95
CA GLY A 55 -17.09 6.56 -8.98
C GLY A 55 -15.85 6.58 -8.07
N ASP A 56 -14.90 7.49 -8.29
CA ASP A 56 -13.76 7.64 -7.39
C ASP A 56 -14.18 8.12 -5.99
N ILE A 57 -13.59 7.51 -4.96
CA ILE A 57 -13.73 7.94 -3.58
C ILE A 57 -12.66 9.00 -3.28
N LEU A 58 -13.09 10.20 -2.87
CA LEU A 58 -12.18 11.32 -2.59
C LEU A 58 -11.28 11.09 -1.36
N HIS A 59 -11.84 10.49 -0.32
CA HIS A 59 -11.15 10.23 0.94
C HIS A 59 -11.37 8.79 1.37
N SER A 60 -10.29 8.02 1.46
CA SER A 60 -10.29 6.66 1.99
C SER A 60 -9.34 6.59 3.18
N HIS A 61 -9.91 6.42 4.37
CA HIS A 61 -9.17 6.25 5.61
C HIS A 61 -9.90 5.22 6.47
N ALA A 62 -9.14 4.28 7.04
CA ALA A 62 -9.71 3.16 7.77
C ALA A 62 -9.25 3.19 9.23
N ASP A 63 -10.20 3.13 10.16
CA ASP A 63 -9.90 2.93 11.57
C ASP A 63 -9.41 1.51 11.82
N ILE A 64 -8.15 1.37 12.25
CA ILE A 64 -7.50 0.10 12.57
C ILE A 64 -7.57 -0.26 14.07
N GLY A 65 -8.32 0.51 14.87
CA GLY A 65 -8.41 0.36 16.33
C GLY A 65 -8.77 -1.05 16.76
N ARG A 66 -9.77 -1.68 16.12
CA ARG A 66 -10.15 -3.07 16.43
C ARG A 66 -9.02 -4.06 16.15
N ALA A 67 -8.32 -3.91 15.02
CA ALA A 67 -7.18 -4.78 14.68
C ALA A 67 -6.01 -4.58 15.67
N SER A 68 -5.77 -3.33 16.10
CA SER A 68 -4.78 -3.02 17.13
C SER A 68 -5.11 -3.69 18.46
N THR A 69 -6.34 -3.51 18.96
CA THR A 69 -6.76 -4.03 20.27
C THR A 69 -6.86 -5.56 20.31
N ILE A 70 -7.48 -6.18 19.30
CA ILE A 70 -7.79 -7.63 19.34
C ILE A 70 -6.66 -8.48 18.77
N LEU A 71 -6.00 -8.02 17.69
CA LEU A 71 -4.96 -8.79 17.01
C LEU A 71 -3.54 -8.35 17.39
N GLY A 72 -3.40 -7.26 18.15
CA GLY A 72 -2.10 -6.61 18.38
C GLY A 72 -1.47 -6.13 17.06
N PHE A 73 -2.29 -5.81 16.06
CA PHE A 73 -1.82 -5.36 14.77
C PHE A 73 -1.36 -3.90 14.84
N GLN A 74 -0.13 -3.65 14.40
CA GLN A 74 0.39 -2.32 14.17
C GLN A 74 1.12 -2.32 12.82
N PRO A 75 0.86 -1.32 11.95
CA PRO A 75 1.65 -1.13 10.74
C PRO A 75 3.10 -0.87 11.14
N ARG A 76 4.06 -1.39 10.38
CA ARG A 76 5.50 -1.20 10.66
C ARG A 76 6.31 -0.76 9.45
N VAL A 77 5.65 -0.59 8.31
CA VAL A 77 6.28 -0.12 7.08
C VAL A 77 5.55 1.14 6.68
N ASP A 78 6.25 2.28 6.71
CA ASP A 78 5.69 3.53 6.19
C ASP A 78 5.59 3.48 4.65
N LEU A 79 4.88 4.45 4.08
CA LEU A 79 4.61 4.48 2.65
C LEU A 79 5.90 4.56 1.82
N GLN A 80 6.87 5.37 2.23
CA GLN A 80 8.11 5.56 1.48
C GLN A 80 8.93 4.28 1.44
N GLU A 81 9.15 3.65 2.58
CA GLU A 81 9.87 2.38 2.67
C GLU A 81 9.17 1.28 1.87
N GLY A 82 7.85 1.20 1.97
CA GLY A 82 7.05 0.23 1.21
C GLY A 82 7.16 0.42 -0.31
N LEU A 83 7.12 1.67 -0.77
CA LEU A 83 7.25 1.99 -2.20
C LEU A 83 8.65 1.76 -2.72
N THR A 84 9.70 2.11 -1.97
CA THR A 84 11.10 1.85 -2.35
C THR A 84 11.30 0.37 -2.62
N ARG A 85 10.92 -0.50 -1.69
CA ARG A 85 11.01 -1.97 -1.84
C ARG A 85 10.19 -2.47 -3.04
N THR A 86 9.03 -1.87 -3.29
CA THR A 86 8.16 -2.24 -4.41
C THR A 86 8.80 -1.89 -5.75
N VAL A 87 9.33 -0.67 -5.88
CA VAL A 87 10.05 -0.21 -7.08
C VAL A 87 11.28 -1.08 -7.34
N GLU A 88 12.07 -1.37 -6.31
CA GLU A 88 13.25 -2.27 -6.42
C GLU A 88 12.85 -3.66 -6.92
N TRP A 89 11.75 -4.21 -6.38
CA TRP A 89 11.24 -5.50 -6.83
C TRP A 89 10.86 -5.47 -8.32
N PHE A 90 10.14 -4.45 -8.78
CA PHE A 90 9.82 -4.30 -10.20
C PHE A 90 11.08 -4.12 -11.06
N ALA A 91 12.05 -3.32 -10.62
CA ALA A 91 13.30 -3.09 -11.34
C ALA A 91 14.16 -4.37 -11.49
N HIS A 92 14.08 -5.28 -10.53
CA HIS A 92 14.74 -6.59 -10.61
C HIS A 92 13.99 -7.57 -11.55
N HIS A 93 12.66 -7.54 -11.56
CA HIS A 93 11.84 -8.52 -12.31
C HIS A 93 11.49 -8.08 -13.74
N ALA A 94 11.45 -6.78 -14.04
CA ALA A 94 11.27 -6.27 -15.39
C ALA A 94 12.42 -6.72 -16.33
N ARG A 95 13.63 -6.90 -15.79
CA ARG A 95 14.80 -7.40 -16.54
C ARG A 95 14.71 -8.88 -16.93
N ARG A 96 13.72 -9.62 -16.41
CA ARG A 96 13.52 -11.06 -16.70
C ARG A 96 12.40 -11.33 -17.71
N GLY A 97 11.77 -10.29 -18.26
CA GLY A 97 10.56 -10.39 -19.09
C GLY A 97 10.68 -9.95 -20.56
N HIS A 98 11.86 -9.54 -21.05
CA HIS A 98 12.05 -9.20 -22.48
C HIS A 98 12.93 -10.24 -23.18
N GLY A 99 12.33 -11.41 -23.42
CA GLY A 99 12.80 -12.44 -24.34
C GLY A 99 11.73 -12.75 -25.39
N GLY A 100 11.07 -11.72 -25.92
CA GLY A 100 10.11 -11.80 -27.02
C GLY A 100 10.76 -11.28 -28.30
N SER A 101 10.78 -12.14 -29.31
CA SER A 101 11.50 -12.05 -30.59
C SER A 101 11.32 -10.72 -31.34
N ALA A 102 12.43 -10.25 -31.92
CA ALA A 102 12.42 -9.49 -33.16
C ALA A 102 11.98 -10.38 -34.34
#